data_AF-A0AAN8P246-F1
#
_entry.id   AF-A0AAN8P246-F1
#
_cell.length_a   1.000
_cell.length_b   1.000
_cell.length_c   1.000
_cell.angle_alpha   90.00
_cell.angle_beta   90.00
_cell.angle_gamma   90.00
#
_symmetry.space_group_name_H-M   'P 1'
#
loop_
_entity.id
_entity.type
_entity.pdbx_description
1 polymer ?
#
loop_
_entity_poly.entity_id
_entity_poly.type
_entity_poly.pdbx_seq_one_letter_code
_entity_poly.pdbx_strand_id
1 'polypeptide(L)'
;MYLSSLALLSNCDWVDLENCPKDLINKPSRQFCFVFQFQIISCGSGFDTTYWKLVEHNLLSQQSVFVEIDFPNIIERKINLIMKADNLKSYTSGCWQKSNFIKSINQLNHNHFLLQADLSDIKTLEEFFDRINIDYNKPTLFLSECVITYMEEER
;
A
#
# COMPACT_ATOMS: atom_id res chain seq x y z
N MET A 1 -9.09 30.81 0.29
CA MET A 1 -9.13 29.74 -0.73
C MET A 1 -9.78 28.56 -0.03
N TYR A 2 -11.02 28.30 -0.38
CA TYR A 2 -12.06 27.79 0.52
C TYR A 2 -11.95 26.29 0.80
N LEU A 3 -12.04 25.94 2.08
CA LEU A 3 -12.45 24.64 2.58
C LEU A 3 -13.93 24.42 2.22
N SER A 4 -14.21 23.57 1.24
CA SER A 4 -15.54 23.06 0.89
C SER A 4 -15.32 21.95 -0.16
N SER A 5 -15.71 20.69 -0.04
CA SER A 5 -16.85 20.11 0.66
C SER A 5 -16.59 18.62 0.95
N LEU A 6 -16.10 18.28 2.15
CA LEU A 6 -16.14 16.91 2.66
C LEU A 6 -17.36 16.80 3.58
N ALA A 7 -18.35 16.00 3.20
CA ALA A 7 -19.51 15.74 4.05
C ALA A 7 -19.30 14.42 4.81
N LEU A 8 -19.19 14.51 6.14
CA LEU A 8 -19.26 13.36 7.04
C LEU A 8 -20.71 12.87 7.09
N LEU A 9 -21.03 11.81 6.34
CA LEU A 9 -22.21 11.00 6.64
C LEU A 9 -21.80 9.98 7.71
N SER A 10 -22.63 9.87 8.74
CA SER A 10 -22.45 8.96 9.86
C SER A 10 -22.08 7.55 9.37
N ASN A 11 -20.92 7.05 9.82
CA ASN A 11 -20.29 5.75 9.52
C ASN A 11 -19.06 5.77 8.58
N CYS A 12 -18.12 6.70 8.79
CA CYS A 12 -16.72 6.57 8.35
C CYS A 12 -16.47 6.34 6.84
N ASP A 13 -17.38 6.74 5.96
CA ASP A 13 -17.19 6.68 4.51
C ASP A 13 -16.82 8.05 3.96
N TRP A 14 -15.65 8.15 3.33
CA TRP A 14 -15.23 9.33 2.59
C TRP A 14 -15.71 9.22 1.14
N VAL A 15 -16.65 10.09 0.75
CA VAL A 15 -17.12 10.20 -0.64
C VAL A 15 -16.72 11.57 -1.20
N ASP A 16 -15.92 11.58 -2.26
CA ASP A 16 -15.70 12.78 -3.07
C ASP A 16 -16.96 13.04 -3.91
N LEU A 17 -17.75 14.02 -3.49
CA LEU A 17 -19.03 14.36 -4.12
C LEU A 17 -18.85 15.00 -5.50
N GLU A 18 -17.69 15.57 -5.82
CA GLU A 18 -17.49 16.29 -7.09
C GLU A 18 -17.24 15.35 -8.27
N ASN A 19 -16.67 14.17 -8.00
CA ASN A 19 -16.37 13.15 -9.01
C ASN A 19 -17.26 11.90 -8.93
N CYS A 20 -18.25 11.86 -8.03
CA CYS A 20 -19.14 10.71 -7.91
C CYS A 20 -20.11 10.65 -9.10
N PRO A 21 -20.08 9.57 -9.92
CA PRO A 21 -21.08 9.34 -10.96
C PRO A 21 -22.51 9.42 -10.39
N LYS A 22 -23.36 10.25 -11.01
CA LYS A 22 -24.71 10.59 -10.48
C LYS A 22 -25.63 9.38 -10.32
N ASP A 23 -25.32 8.27 -10.98
CA ASP A 23 -26.01 6.98 -10.93
C ASP A 23 -25.69 6.15 -9.67
N LEU A 24 -24.66 6.52 -8.89
CA LEU A 24 -24.25 5.81 -7.68
C LEU A 24 -24.90 6.33 -6.39
N ILE A 25 -25.53 7.51 -6.44
CA ILE A 25 -26.14 8.18 -5.27
C ILE A 25 -27.33 7.40 -4.70
N ASN A 26 -27.96 6.51 -5.49
CA ASN A 26 -29.17 5.78 -5.11
C ASN A 26 -28.97 4.28 -4.84
N LYS A 27 -27.73 3.78 -4.77
CA LYS A 27 -27.48 2.36 -4.48
C LYS A 27 -27.33 2.09 -2.98
N PRO A 28 -27.90 0.98 -2.47
CA PRO A 28 -27.79 0.63 -1.06
C PRO A 28 -26.32 0.46 -0.63
N SER A 29 -26.04 0.93 0.57
CA SER A 29 -24.77 1.30 1.20
C SER A 29 -23.69 0.21 1.36
N ARG A 30 -23.74 -0.88 0.58
CA ARG A 30 -22.75 -1.99 0.62
C ARG A 30 -21.99 -2.22 -0.67
N GLN A 31 -22.18 -1.34 -1.65
CA GLN A 31 -21.53 -1.42 -2.97
C GLN A 31 -20.95 -0.07 -3.38
N PHE A 32 -20.29 0.61 -2.44
CA PHE A 32 -19.27 1.58 -2.84
C PHE A 32 -18.06 0.77 -3.30
N CYS A 33 -18.07 0.40 -4.57
CA CYS A 33 -16.86 0.05 -5.28
C CYS A 33 -16.03 1.33 -5.27
N PHE A 34 -15.05 1.44 -4.37
CA PHE A 34 -14.12 2.55 -4.38
C PHE A 34 -13.38 2.46 -5.72
N VAL A 35 -13.86 3.22 -6.71
CA VAL A 35 -13.16 3.47 -7.99
C VAL A 35 -11.95 4.38 -7.76
N PHE A 36 -11.70 4.77 -6.51
CA PHE A 36 -10.57 5.58 -6.12
C PHE A 36 -9.30 4.73 -6.14
N GLN A 37 -8.44 5.03 -7.12
CA GLN A 37 -7.13 4.43 -7.24
C GLN A 37 -6.15 5.25 -6.41
N PHE A 38 -5.44 4.61 -5.50
CA PHE A 38 -4.47 5.27 -4.63
C PHE A 38 -3.29 4.35 -4.36
N GLN A 39 -2.21 4.93 -3.85
CA GLN A 39 -0.98 4.22 -3.57
C GLN A 39 -0.63 4.41 -2.10
N ILE A 40 -0.17 3.35 -1.44
CA ILE A 40 0.32 3.43 -0.07
C ILE A 40 1.76 2.92 -0.06
N ILE A 41 2.65 3.73 0.52
CA ILE A 41 4.06 3.39 0.71
C ILE A 41 4.33 3.42 2.22
N SER A 42 4.55 2.25 2.80
CA SER A 42 4.91 2.09 4.20
C SER A 42 6.42 2.02 4.36
N CYS A 43 7.01 3.11 4.82
CA CYS A 43 8.44 3.28 5.04
C CYS A 43 8.81 2.78 6.44
N GLY A 44 9.65 1.75 6.50
CA GLY A 44 10.01 1.03 7.73
C GLY A 44 8.81 0.27 8.30
N SER A 45 8.20 -0.53 7.44
CA SER A 45 6.92 -1.21 7.71
C SER A 45 6.98 -2.23 8.87
N GLY A 46 8.16 -2.64 9.31
CA GLY A 46 8.35 -3.62 10.37
C GLY A 46 7.51 -4.88 10.15
N PHE A 47 6.69 -5.20 11.15
CA PHE A 47 5.69 -6.27 11.10
C PHE A 47 4.26 -5.73 11.03
N ASP A 48 4.07 -4.52 10.49
CA ASP A 48 2.76 -3.91 10.33
C ASP A 48 1.81 -4.85 9.55
N THR A 49 0.56 -4.87 10.00
CA THR A 49 -0.56 -5.64 9.48
C THR A 49 -1.58 -4.79 8.72
N THR A 50 -1.33 -3.49 8.54
CA THR A 50 -2.22 -2.54 7.87
C THR A 50 -2.71 -3.05 6.52
N TYR A 51 -1.83 -3.61 5.68
CA TYR A 51 -2.24 -4.22 4.40
C TYR A 51 -3.38 -5.23 4.58
N TRP A 52 -3.21 -6.18 5.51
CA TRP A 52 -4.17 -7.25 5.75
C TRP A 52 -5.50 -6.72 6.27
N LYS A 53 -5.47 -5.70 7.15
CA LYS A 53 -6.68 -5.03 7.64
C LYS A 53 -7.43 -4.34 6.49
N LEU A 54 -6.71 -3.67 5.59
CA LEU A 54 -7.34 -3.02 4.44
C LEU A 54 -7.95 -4.04 3.46
N VAL A 55 -7.31 -5.20 3.27
CA VAL A 55 -7.88 -6.31 2.49
C VAL A 55 -9.14 -6.86 3.15
N GLU A 56 -9.10 -7.13 4.46
CA GLU A 56 -10.23 -7.67 5.23
C GLU A 56 -11.45 -6.75 5.18
N HIS A 57 -11.23 -5.44 5.24
CA HIS A 57 -12.28 -4.42 5.13
C HIS A 57 -12.67 -4.06 3.69
N ASN A 58 -12.11 -4.71 2.66
CA ASN A 58 -12.34 -4.42 1.24
C ASN A 58 -12.07 -2.96 0.85
N LEU A 59 -11.06 -2.35 1.48
CA LEU A 59 -10.66 -0.95 1.25
C LEU A 59 -9.61 -0.80 0.15
N LEU A 60 -8.95 -1.90 -0.27
CA LEU A 60 -8.03 -1.90 -1.41
C LEU A 60 -8.76 -2.26 -2.70
N SER A 61 -8.73 -1.35 -3.67
CA SER A 61 -9.12 -1.68 -5.04
C SER A 61 -8.06 -2.55 -5.71
N GLN A 62 -8.45 -3.29 -6.76
CA GLN A 62 -7.49 -4.05 -7.60
C GLN A 62 -6.46 -3.15 -8.32
N GLN A 63 -6.72 -1.84 -8.37
CA GLN A 63 -5.87 -0.86 -9.03
C GLN A 63 -5.06 -0.03 -8.03
N SER A 64 -5.29 -0.21 -6.72
CA SER A 64 -4.53 0.44 -5.66
C SER A 64 -3.25 -0.34 -5.41
N VAL A 65 -2.13 0.36 -5.18
CA VAL A 65 -0.82 -0.26 -4.94
C VAL A 65 -0.44 -0.13 -3.47
N PHE A 66 0.07 -1.19 -2.86
CA PHE A 66 0.60 -1.20 -1.51
C PHE A 66 2.06 -1.66 -1.51
N VAL A 67 2.95 -0.79 -1.03
CA VAL A 67 4.39 -1.05 -0.93
C VAL A 67 4.81 -1.01 0.53
N GLU A 68 5.56 -2.02 0.95
CA GLU A 68 6.21 -2.10 2.25
C GLU A 68 7.72 -2.09 2.05
N ILE A 69 8.41 -1.16 2.71
CA ILE A 69 9.85 -0.98 2.60
C ILE A 69 10.45 -1.17 3.99
N ASP A 70 11.45 -2.04 4.13
CA ASP A 70 12.24 -2.17 5.35
C ASP A 70 13.58 -2.84 5.04
N PHE A 71 14.47 -2.91 6.03
CA PHE A 71 15.74 -3.58 5.90
C PHE A 71 15.57 -5.07 5.53
N PRO A 72 16.53 -5.65 4.78
CA PRO A 72 16.44 -7.03 4.31
C PRO A 72 16.13 -8.05 5.40
N ASN A 73 16.79 -7.95 6.55
CA ASN A 73 16.58 -8.84 7.69
C ASN A 73 15.16 -8.76 8.28
N ILE A 74 14.50 -7.60 8.21
CA ILE A 74 13.13 -7.42 8.71
C ILE A 74 12.13 -8.01 7.72
N ILE A 75 12.24 -7.65 6.44
CA ILE A 75 11.35 -8.17 5.38
C ILE A 75 11.48 -9.69 5.22
N GLU A 76 12.70 -10.26 5.27
CA GLU A 76 12.88 -11.72 5.21
C GLU A 76 12.16 -12.44 6.37
N ARG A 77 12.24 -11.89 7.58
CA ARG A 77 11.51 -12.42 8.73
C ARG A 77 10.00 -12.28 8.54
N LYS A 78 9.53 -11.14 8.02
CA LYS A 78 8.10 -10.90 7.74
C LYS A 78 7.56 -11.91 6.73
N ILE A 79 8.26 -12.12 5.62
CA ILE A 79 7.89 -13.11 4.59
C ILE A 79 7.82 -14.51 5.19
N ASN A 80 8.82 -14.89 6.00
CA ASN A 80 8.82 -16.19 6.67
C ASN A 80 7.60 -16.38 7.60
N LEU A 81 7.14 -15.32 8.27
CA LEU A 81 5.92 -15.38 9.08
C LEU A 81 4.67 -15.52 8.20
N ILE A 82 4.56 -14.72 7.13
CA ILE A 82 3.43 -14.78 6.18
C ILE A 82 3.31 -16.17 5.56
N MET A 83 4.42 -16.78 5.15
CA MET A 83 4.43 -18.10 4.52
C MET A 83 4.12 -19.26 5.48
N LYS A 84 4.33 -19.07 6.79
CA LYS A 84 3.99 -20.05 7.83
C LYS A 84 2.52 -19.96 8.27
N ALA A 85 1.90 -18.81 8.07
CA ALA A 85 0.51 -18.58 8.44
C ALA A 85 -0.41 -19.02 7.29
N ASP A 86 -1.08 -20.17 7.42
CA ASP A 86 -1.91 -20.74 6.34
C ASP A 86 -3.00 -19.77 5.84
N ASN A 87 -3.57 -18.98 6.75
CA ASN A 87 -4.57 -17.96 6.44
C ASN A 87 -4.01 -16.80 5.60
N LEU A 88 -2.73 -16.47 5.71
CA LEU A 88 -2.08 -15.41 4.93
C LEU A 88 -1.49 -15.96 3.63
N LYS A 89 -0.97 -17.19 3.68
CA LYS A 89 -0.41 -17.89 2.55
C LYS A 89 -1.41 -18.03 1.40
N SER A 90 -2.69 -18.29 1.71
CA SER A 90 -3.77 -18.34 0.71
C SER A 90 -4.00 -17.02 -0.04
N TYR A 91 -3.66 -15.87 0.56
CA TYR A 91 -3.70 -14.57 -0.13
C TYR A 91 -2.50 -14.34 -1.05
N THR A 92 -1.44 -15.12 -0.89
CA THR A 92 -0.20 -15.03 -1.69
C THR A 92 -0.11 -16.10 -2.79
N SER A 93 -0.93 -17.14 -2.70
CA SER A 93 -0.87 -18.33 -3.55
C SER A 93 -1.28 -17.99 -4.99
N GLY A 94 -0.29 -17.68 -5.83
CA GLY A 94 -0.44 -17.40 -7.25
C GLY A 94 0.45 -16.26 -7.75
N CYS A 95 0.87 -15.36 -6.86
CA CYS A 95 1.65 -14.17 -7.22
C CYS A 95 2.99 -14.06 -6.50
N TRP A 96 3.30 -14.95 -5.55
CA TRP A 96 4.62 -14.92 -4.89
C TRP A 96 5.73 -15.14 -5.91
N GLN A 97 6.41 -14.06 -6.26
CA GLN A 97 7.55 -14.08 -7.16
C GLN A 97 8.69 -13.31 -6.49
N LYS A 98 9.74 -14.04 -6.11
CA LYS A 98 11.02 -13.41 -5.81
C LYS A 98 11.63 -12.99 -7.14
N SER A 99 11.82 -11.69 -7.34
CA SER A 99 12.37 -11.20 -8.58
C SER A 99 13.86 -11.52 -8.67
N ASN A 100 14.26 -12.41 -9.58
CA ASN A 100 15.69 -12.78 -9.73
C ASN A 100 16.57 -11.62 -10.23
N PHE A 101 15.97 -10.59 -10.84
CA PHE A 101 16.68 -9.42 -11.38
C PHE A 101 17.06 -8.40 -10.30
N ILE A 102 16.28 -8.29 -9.22
CA ILE A 102 16.60 -7.45 -8.07
C ILE A 102 16.34 -8.30 -6.83
N LYS A 103 17.41 -8.74 -6.17
CA LYS A 103 17.37 -9.67 -5.02
C LYS A 103 16.50 -9.20 -3.84
N SER A 104 16.03 -7.95 -3.86
CA SER A 104 15.27 -7.30 -2.79
C SER A 104 13.75 -7.28 -2.96
N ILE A 105 13.20 -7.49 -4.16
CA ILE A 105 11.74 -7.33 -4.38
C ILE A 105 11.00 -8.65 -4.23
N ASN A 106 10.00 -8.65 -3.35
CA ASN A 106 9.07 -9.75 -3.17
C ASN A 106 7.65 -9.26 -3.45
N GLN A 107 7.07 -9.69 -4.57
CA GLN A 107 5.67 -9.43 -4.86
C GLN A 107 4.83 -10.51 -4.17
N LEU A 108 3.95 -10.12 -3.25
CA LEU A 108 3.07 -11.06 -2.55
C LEU A 108 1.73 -11.25 -3.27
N ASN A 109 1.25 -10.19 -3.92
CA ASN A 109 0.02 -10.17 -4.72
C ASN A 109 0.19 -9.20 -5.91
N HIS A 110 -0.76 -9.16 -6.85
CA HIS A 110 -0.74 -8.27 -8.02
C HIS A 110 -0.44 -6.81 -7.66
N ASN A 111 -0.87 -6.36 -6.48
CA ASN A 111 -0.77 -4.99 -6.03
C ASN A 111 -0.11 -4.83 -4.65
N HIS A 112 0.61 -5.85 -4.16
CA HIS A 112 1.27 -5.83 -2.86
C HIS A 112 2.75 -6.21 -2.99
N PHE A 113 3.63 -5.29 -2.64
CA PHE A 113 5.08 -5.40 -2.81
C PHE A 113 5.82 -5.21 -1.50
N LEU A 114 6.78 -6.09 -1.22
CA LEU A 114 7.74 -5.96 -0.12
C LEU A 114 9.13 -5.71 -0.71
N LEU A 115 9.69 -4.55 -0.42
CA LEU A 115 11.02 -4.13 -0.84
C LEU A 115 12.00 -4.22 0.34
N GLN A 116 13.06 -5.01 0.14
CA GLN A 116 14.20 -5.06 1.05
C GLN A 116 15.19 -3.94 0.68
N ALA A 117 15.12 -2.79 1.33
CA ALA A 117 16.00 -1.66 1.03
C ALA A 117 16.28 -0.82 2.28
N ASP A 118 17.43 -0.15 2.27
CA ASP A 118 17.66 1.01 3.14
C ASP A 118 16.89 2.19 2.54
N LEU A 119 16.11 2.90 3.36
CA LEU A 119 15.38 4.09 2.92
C LEU A 119 16.29 5.25 2.50
N SER A 120 17.56 5.23 2.94
CA SER A 120 18.59 6.19 2.57
C SER A 120 19.15 5.93 1.17
N ASP A 121 18.97 4.73 0.63
CA ASP A 121 19.41 4.37 -0.73
C ASP A 121 18.34 4.77 -1.76
N ILE A 122 18.28 6.08 -2.03
CA ILE A 122 17.31 6.69 -2.94
C ILE A 122 17.36 6.05 -4.33
N LYS A 123 18.54 5.70 -4.82
CA LYS A 123 18.70 5.09 -6.15
C LYS A 123 17.98 3.74 -6.23
N THR A 124 18.11 2.90 -5.21
CA THR A 124 17.39 1.62 -5.14
C THR A 124 15.88 1.83 -5.08
N LEU A 125 15.41 2.87 -4.38
CA LEU A 125 13.98 3.21 -4.31
C LEU A 125 13.42 3.68 -5.66
N GLU A 126 14.14 4.56 -6.36
CA GLU A 126 13.74 5.05 -7.70
C GLU A 126 13.67 3.90 -8.71
N GLU A 127 14.71 3.06 -8.78
CA GLU A 127 14.75 1.88 -9.65
C GLU A 127 13.59 0.92 -9.35
N PHE A 128 13.22 0.78 -8.08
CA PHE A 128 12.07 -0.02 -7.67
C PHE A 128 10.75 0.59 -8.13
N PHE A 129 10.54 1.89 -7.89
CA PHE A 129 9.31 2.60 -8.23
C PHE A 129 9.04 2.64 -9.73
N ASP A 130 10.09 2.87 -10.53
CA ASP A 130 10.00 2.78 -12.00
C ASP A 130 9.59 1.37 -12.44
N ARG A 131 10.13 0.34 -11.78
CA ARG A 131 9.88 -1.05 -12.15
C ARG A 131 8.46 -1.51 -11.83
N ILE A 132 7.90 -1.10 -10.71
CA ILE A 132 6.48 -1.37 -10.39
C ILE A 132 5.53 -0.43 -11.15
N ASN A 133 6.08 0.48 -11.97
CA ASN A 133 5.35 1.48 -12.74
C ASN A 133 4.42 2.29 -11.81
N ILE A 134 5.00 2.81 -10.72
CA ILE A 134 4.27 3.67 -9.80
C ILE A 134 3.73 4.90 -10.56
N ASP A 135 2.49 5.28 -10.31
CA ASP A 135 1.87 6.39 -11.03
C ASP A 135 1.97 7.67 -10.20
N TYR A 136 2.89 8.55 -10.57
CA TYR A 136 3.11 9.83 -9.89
C TYR A 136 1.90 10.79 -9.98
N ASN A 137 0.90 10.49 -10.81
CA ASN A 137 -0.34 11.28 -10.89
C ASN A 137 -1.42 10.80 -9.91
N LYS A 138 -1.23 9.66 -9.24
CA LYS A 138 -2.20 9.11 -8.29
C LYS A 138 -1.98 9.63 -6.87
N PRO A 139 -3.05 9.80 -6.08
CA PRO A 139 -2.95 10.06 -4.66
C PRO A 139 -2.08 8.99 -3.99
N THR A 140 -1.02 9.43 -3.31
CA THR A 140 -0.04 8.55 -2.67
C THR A 140 0.09 8.91 -1.20
N LEU A 141 -0.17 7.94 -0.33
CA LEU A 141 -0.02 8.05 1.11
C LEU A 141 1.31 7.41 1.54
N PHE A 142 2.17 8.21 2.17
CA PHE A 142 3.36 7.70 2.83
C PHE A 142 3.07 7.48 4.31
N LEU A 143 3.34 6.27 4.79
CA LEU A 143 3.29 5.91 6.20
C LEU A 143 4.72 5.80 6.73
N SER A 144 5.01 6.49 7.83
CA SER A 144 6.31 6.40 8.50
C SER A 144 6.10 6.48 10.01
N GLU A 145 5.78 5.35 10.63
CA GLU A 145 5.60 5.28 12.08
C GLU A 145 6.96 5.00 12.72
N CYS A 146 7.47 5.98 13.49
CA CYS A 146 8.74 5.88 14.22
C CYS A 146 10.00 5.64 13.36
N VAL A 147 9.97 5.85 12.05
CA VAL A 147 11.11 5.50 11.17
C VAL A 147 12.00 6.70 10.85
N ILE A 148 11.40 7.86 10.53
CA ILE A 148 12.14 9.09 10.23
C ILE A 148 13.03 9.53 11.41
N THR A 149 12.66 9.22 12.65
CA THR A 149 13.45 9.57 13.85
C THR A 149 14.79 8.85 13.96
N TYR A 150 15.02 7.79 13.18
CA TYR A 150 16.28 7.04 13.17
C TYR A 150 17.19 7.39 11.98
N MET A 151 16.75 8.29 11.09
CA MET A 151 17.54 8.72 9.94
C MET A 151 18.37 9.95 10.30
N GLU A 152 19.59 10.03 9.78
CA GLU A 152 20.42 11.23 9.92
C GLU A 152 19.86 12.37 9.06
N GLU A 153 19.84 13.59 9.59
CA GLU A 153 19.49 14.78 8.81
C GLU A 153 20.63 15.10 7.83
N GLU A 154 20.39 14.98 6.53
CA GLU A 154 21.24 15.64 5.54
C GLU A 154 21.07 17.17 5.68
N ARG A 155 22.17 17.86 6.00
CA ARG A 155 22.22 19.32 6.13
C ARG A 155 22.76 20.00 4.89
#